data_AF-A0A2H9MHC0-F1
#
_entry.id   AF-A0A2H9MHC0-F1
#
_cell.length_a   1.000
_cell.length_b   1.000
_cell.length_c   1.000
_cell.angle_alpha   90.00
_cell.angle_beta   90.00
_cell.angle_gamma   90.00
#
_symmetry.space_group_name_H-M   'P 1'
#
loop_
_entity.id
_entity.type
_entity.pdbx_description
1 polymer ?
#
loop_
_entity_poly.entity_id
_entity_poly.type
_entity_poly.pdbx_seq_one_letter_code
_entity_poly.pdbx_strand_id
1 'polypeptide(L)'
;MVLERLLSGKRNRKQPMLIFFLSILISIISLFISYTVFKENTGLFTVVIISLIMVPFMNTMMRYEEAETEESGRNEGFFKRHGDIILAYTALFLGMIFAMSIVFVILPDGVVEKVFDQQVAEVKLIQGKFTFGSQFLDILANNFSVLMLAFLFSFLLGTGAVLIISWNASVLSAAIGLIAKSLGGISGIPVAVLTFIPHGSFEILAYFIGSIAGGLVSVAV
;
A
#
# COMPACT_ATOMS: atom_id res chain seq x y z
N MET A 1 16.96 9.58 7.51
CA MET A 1 17.64 8.29 7.17
C MET A 1 18.51 8.40 5.91
N VAL A 2 19.36 7.40 5.62
CA VAL A 2 20.14 7.32 4.35
C VAL A 2 19.22 7.42 3.13
N LEU A 3 18.07 6.77 3.20
CA LEU A 3 17.03 6.81 2.18
C LEU A 3 16.48 8.22 1.95
N GLU A 4 16.17 8.96 3.02
CA GLU A 4 15.76 10.37 2.92
C GLU A 4 16.85 11.21 2.27
N ARG A 5 18.13 11.00 2.60
CA ARG A 5 19.24 11.75 1.99
C ARG A 5 19.35 11.47 0.49
N LEU A 6 19.20 10.21 0.06
CA LEU A 6 19.17 9.82 -1.36
C LEU A 6 18.02 10.48 -2.13
N LEU A 7 16.90 10.71 -1.46
CA LEU A 7 15.69 11.30 -2.03
C LEU A 7 15.56 12.80 -1.71
N SER A 8 16.54 13.39 -1.01
CA SER A 8 16.40 14.72 -0.40
C SER A 8 16.49 15.91 -1.37
N GLY A 9 16.78 15.71 -2.65
CA GLY A 9 16.75 16.79 -3.63
C GLY A 9 15.32 17.31 -3.82
N LYS A 10 15.08 18.63 -3.63
CA LYS A 10 13.75 19.28 -3.80
C LYS A 10 13.02 18.87 -5.10
N ARG A 11 13.78 18.52 -6.15
CA ARG A 11 13.26 18.15 -7.48
C ARG A 11 12.91 16.66 -7.66
N ASN A 12 13.44 15.76 -6.82
CA ASN A 12 13.23 14.30 -6.94
C ASN A 12 12.10 13.75 -6.06
N ARG A 13 11.55 14.57 -5.16
CA ARG A 13 10.52 14.16 -4.19
C ARG A 13 9.12 14.06 -4.81
N LYS A 14 8.82 14.91 -5.78
CA LYS A 14 7.56 14.90 -6.56
C LYS A 14 7.63 14.00 -7.79
N GLN A 15 8.44 12.93 -7.75
CA GLN A 15 8.57 12.01 -8.87
C GLN A 15 7.92 10.67 -8.52
N PRO A 16 6.63 10.46 -8.83
CA PRO A 16 5.91 9.22 -8.56
C PRO A 16 6.66 7.99 -9.11
N MET A 17 7.30 8.12 -10.27
CA MET A 17 8.10 7.03 -10.85
C MET A 17 9.26 6.58 -9.97
N LEU A 18 9.95 7.52 -9.30
CA LEU A 18 11.03 7.18 -8.38
C LEU A 18 10.50 6.42 -7.17
N ILE A 19 9.37 6.87 -6.61
CA ILE A 19 8.70 6.22 -5.48
C ILE A 19 8.24 4.81 -5.89
N PHE A 20 7.67 4.65 -7.07
CA PHE A 20 7.26 3.36 -7.61
C PHE A 20 8.41 2.36 -7.68
N PHE A 21 9.52 2.72 -8.32
CA PHE A 21 10.69 1.82 -8.42
C PHE A 21 11.35 1.57 -7.07
N LEU A 22 11.37 2.57 -6.19
CA LEU A 22 11.88 2.41 -4.85
C LEU A 22 11.04 1.40 -4.05
N SER A 23 9.72 1.49 -4.15
CA SER A 23 8.80 0.56 -3.49
C SER A 23 8.95 -0.86 -4.02
N ILE A 24 9.24 -1.05 -5.31
CA ILE A 24 9.58 -2.36 -5.86
C ILE A 24 10.83 -2.92 -5.16
N LEU A 25 11.91 -2.14 -5.14
CA LEU A 25 13.19 -2.55 -4.56
C LEU A 25 13.04 -2.88 -3.08
N ILE A 26 12.39 -2.00 -2.31
CA ILE A 26 12.16 -2.19 -0.87
C ILE A 26 11.29 -3.42 -0.62
N SER A 27 10.26 -3.67 -1.43
CA SER A 27 9.40 -4.84 -1.26
C SER A 27 10.17 -6.14 -1.45
N ILE A 28 11.02 -6.22 -2.49
CA ILE A 28 11.85 -7.40 -2.76
C ILE A 28 12.87 -7.63 -1.62
N ILE A 29 13.56 -6.57 -1.20
CA ILE A 29 14.54 -6.65 -0.11
C ILE A 29 13.86 -7.06 1.21
N SER A 30 12.72 -6.45 1.53
CA SER A 30 11.96 -6.75 2.74
C SER A 30 11.50 -8.20 2.76
N LEU A 31 10.97 -8.69 1.64
CA LEU A 31 10.55 -10.08 1.50
C LEU A 31 11.71 -11.05 1.67
N PHE A 32 12.86 -10.76 1.08
CA PHE A 32 14.06 -11.57 1.23
C PHE A 32 14.56 -11.62 2.69
N ILE A 33 14.60 -10.47 3.37
CA ILE A 33 14.95 -10.41 4.79
C ILE A 33 13.94 -11.21 5.62
N SER A 34 12.64 -10.99 5.39
CA SER A 34 11.58 -11.68 6.13
C SER A 34 11.60 -13.18 5.93
N TYR A 35 11.83 -13.65 4.71
CA TYR A 35 11.96 -15.08 4.42
C TYR A 35 13.16 -15.72 5.12
N THR A 36 14.26 -14.97 5.25
CA THR A 36 15.49 -15.47 5.88
C THR A 36 15.38 -15.48 7.40
N VAL A 37 14.81 -14.43 8.00
CA VAL A 37 14.82 -14.18 9.45
C VAL A 37 13.53 -14.63 10.14
N PHE A 38 12.37 -14.45 9.50
CA PHE A 38 11.04 -14.60 10.09
C PHE A 38 10.19 -15.66 9.37
N LYS A 39 10.74 -16.88 9.22
CA LYS A 39 10.18 -17.96 8.38
C LYS A 39 8.70 -18.27 8.62
N GLU A 40 8.24 -18.19 9.87
CA GLU A 40 6.84 -18.51 10.24
C GLU A 40 5.84 -17.38 9.93
N ASN A 41 6.29 -16.14 9.75
CA ASN A 41 5.43 -14.97 9.58
C ASN A 41 5.98 -14.07 8.46
N THR A 42 6.48 -14.69 7.39
CA THR A 42 7.23 -14.01 6.33
C THR A 42 6.41 -12.85 5.72
N GLY A 43 5.14 -13.09 5.41
CA GLY A 43 4.26 -12.09 4.83
C GLY A 43 4.06 -10.87 5.74
N LEU A 44 3.66 -11.08 6.99
CA LEU A 44 3.49 -10.00 7.96
C LEU A 44 4.78 -9.20 8.19
N PHE A 45 5.91 -9.87 8.42
CA PHE A 45 7.17 -9.15 8.63
C PHE A 45 7.64 -8.40 7.39
N THR A 46 7.29 -8.87 6.19
CA THR A 46 7.57 -8.13 4.95
C THR A 46 6.88 -6.78 4.97
N VAL A 47 5.58 -6.78 5.30
CA VAL A 47 4.76 -5.57 5.43
C VAL A 47 5.30 -4.64 6.52
N VAL A 48 5.70 -5.17 7.67
CA VAL A 48 6.28 -4.40 8.76
C VAL A 48 7.60 -3.74 8.35
N ILE A 49 8.52 -4.48 7.71
CA ILE A 49 9.82 -3.93 7.29
C ILE A 49 9.64 -2.85 6.22
N ILE A 50 8.77 -3.07 5.22
CA ILE A 50 8.41 -2.04 4.23
C ILE A 50 7.96 -0.77 4.95
N SER A 51 7.10 -0.91 5.96
CA SER A 51 6.56 0.21 6.72
C SER A 51 7.63 0.94 7.52
N LEU A 52 8.52 0.23 8.21
CA LEU A 52 9.63 0.83 8.95
C LEU A 52 10.54 1.67 8.05
N ILE A 53 10.73 1.26 6.80
CA ILE A 53 11.56 1.96 5.82
C ILE A 53 10.80 3.14 5.18
N MET A 54 9.53 2.93 4.81
CA MET A 54 8.75 3.91 4.05
C MET A 54 8.06 4.97 4.91
N VAL A 55 7.74 4.69 6.17
CA VAL A 55 7.11 5.68 7.08
C VAL A 55 7.98 6.95 7.23
N PRO A 56 9.30 6.89 7.53
CA PRO A 56 10.12 8.10 7.63
C PRO A 56 10.16 8.92 6.33
N PHE A 57 10.19 8.22 5.18
CA PHE A 57 10.14 8.86 3.87
C PHE A 57 8.80 9.56 3.63
N MET A 58 7.68 8.88 3.89
CA MET A 58 6.33 9.43 3.71
C MET A 58 6.05 10.57 4.71
N ASN A 59 6.53 10.46 5.95
CA ASN A 59 6.47 11.54 6.95
C ASN A 59 7.20 12.79 6.47
N THR A 60 8.37 12.60 5.86
CA THR A 60 9.11 13.69 5.26
C THR A 60 8.26 14.35 4.18
N MET A 61 7.68 13.58 3.25
CA MET A 61 6.79 14.09 2.20
C MET A 61 5.59 14.88 2.76
N MET A 62 4.92 14.33 3.79
CA MET A 62 3.76 14.97 4.44
C MET A 62 4.11 16.35 5.03
N ARG A 63 5.29 16.48 5.65
CA ARG A 63 5.73 17.76 6.20
C ARG A 63 6.03 18.81 5.14
N TYR A 64 6.53 18.41 3.96
CA TYR A 64 6.72 19.35 2.86
C TYR A 64 5.39 19.77 2.24
N GLU A 65 4.47 18.83 2.10
CA GLU A 65 3.12 19.09 1.61
C GLU A 65 2.40 20.14 2.47
N GLU A 66 2.52 20.04 3.80
CA GLU A 66 1.94 21.05 4.71
C GLU A 66 2.66 22.41 4.58
N ALA A 67 4.00 22.42 4.53
CA ALA A 67 4.75 23.67 4.37
C ALA A 67 4.43 24.39 3.04
N GLU A 68 4.31 23.67 1.93
CA GLU A 68 3.91 24.24 0.64
C GLU A 68 2.45 24.75 0.67
N THR A 69 1.58 24.08 1.42
CA THR A 69 0.19 24.50 1.63
C THR A 69 0.10 25.81 2.43
N GLU A 70 0.93 25.98 3.45
CA GLU A 70 1.01 27.22 4.23
C GLU A 70 1.47 28.40 3.36
N GLU A 71 2.46 28.20 2.48
CA GLU A 71 2.98 29.23 1.57
C GLU A 71 1.98 29.61 0.45
N SER A 72 1.28 28.62 -0.12
CA SER A 72 0.42 28.82 -1.31
C SER A 72 -0.98 29.34 -1.00
N GLY A 73 -1.40 29.28 0.27
CA GLY A 73 -2.72 29.71 0.73
C GLY A 73 -3.85 28.69 0.48
N ARG A 74 -4.93 28.79 1.27
CA ARG A 74 -6.01 27.77 1.33
C ARG A 74 -7.06 27.85 0.21
N ASN A 75 -6.82 28.58 -0.87
CA ASN A 75 -7.84 28.84 -1.90
C ASN A 75 -7.98 27.74 -2.97
N GLU A 76 -7.06 26.77 -3.01
CA GLU A 76 -7.14 25.65 -3.96
C GLU A 76 -7.98 24.48 -3.43
N GLY A 77 -8.63 23.73 -4.32
CA GLY A 77 -9.35 22.50 -3.93
C GLY A 77 -8.41 21.40 -3.41
N PHE A 78 -8.92 20.52 -2.54
CA PHE A 78 -8.15 19.47 -1.86
C PHE A 78 -7.27 18.63 -2.78
N PHE A 79 -7.82 18.11 -3.89
CA PHE A 79 -7.09 17.26 -4.83
C PHE A 79 -5.98 17.99 -5.59
N LYS A 80 -6.15 19.29 -5.84
CA LYS A 80 -5.13 20.10 -6.49
C LYS A 80 -3.97 20.37 -5.54
N ARG A 81 -4.31 20.66 -4.28
CA ARG A 81 -3.37 20.90 -3.20
C ARG A 81 -2.55 19.65 -2.89
N HIS A 82 -3.23 18.56 -2.52
CA HIS A 82 -2.61 17.33 -2.05
C HIS A 82 -2.34 16.29 -3.14
N GLY A 83 -2.31 16.73 -4.40
CA GLY A 83 -2.11 15.84 -5.54
C GLY A 83 -0.78 15.09 -5.46
N ASP A 84 0.28 15.76 -5.01
CA ASP A 84 1.62 15.19 -4.96
C ASP A 84 1.71 14.05 -3.92
N ILE A 85 1.17 14.26 -2.71
CA ILE A 85 1.14 13.21 -1.68
C ILE A 85 0.20 12.06 -2.05
N ILE A 86 -0.93 12.32 -2.72
CA ILE A 86 -1.82 11.27 -3.25
C ILE A 86 -1.08 10.42 -4.29
N LEU A 87 -0.34 11.06 -5.20
CA LEU A 87 0.47 10.37 -6.20
C LEU A 87 1.62 9.58 -5.57
N ALA A 88 2.21 10.08 -4.47
CA ALA A 88 3.23 9.34 -3.72
C ALA A 88 2.67 8.06 -3.10
N TYR A 89 1.52 8.11 -2.43
CA TYR A 89 0.85 6.92 -1.91
C TYR A 89 0.44 5.95 -3.03
N THR A 90 -0.05 6.47 -4.15
CA THR A 90 -0.41 5.66 -5.33
C THR A 90 0.80 4.94 -5.91
N ALA A 91 1.91 5.66 -6.10
CA ALA A 91 3.16 5.09 -6.60
C ALA A 91 3.73 4.03 -5.65
N LEU A 92 3.71 4.30 -4.34
CA LEU A 92 4.11 3.34 -3.32
C LEU A 92 3.30 2.05 -3.44
N PHE A 93 1.99 2.17 -3.46
CA PHE A 93 1.05 1.06 -3.53
C PHE A 93 1.22 0.23 -4.82
N LEU A 94 1.29 0.89 -5.97
CA LEU A 94 1.46 0.21 -7.26
C LEU A 94 2.83 -0.49 -7.37
N GLY A 95 3.89 0.11 -6.83
CA GLY A 95 5.22 -0.51 -6.80
C GLY A 95 5.24 -1.79 -5.96
N MET A 96 4.55 -1.77 -4.81
CA MET A 96 4.37 -2.95 -3.97
C MET A 96 3.59 -4.05 -4.68
N ILE A 97 2.46 -3.70 -5.32
CA ILE A 97 1.66 -4.67 -6.08
C ILE A 97 2.47 -5.32 -7.18
N PHE A 98 3.15 -4.49 -7.98
CA PHE A 98 3.96 -4.99 -9.07
C PHE A 98 5.01 -5.98 -8.60
N ALA A 99 5.79 -5.61 -7.57
CA ALA A 99 6.84 -6.46 -7.04
C ALA A 99 6.30 -7.76 -6.44
N MET A 100 5.32 -7.67 -5.54
CA MET A 100 4.84 -8.83 -4.80
C MET A 100 4.01 -9.76 -5.68
N SER A 101 3.23 -9.26 -6.66
CA SER A 101 2.54 -10.11 -7.64
C SER A 101 3.50 -10.86 -8.54
N ILE A 102 4.57 -10.22 -9.03
CA ILE A 102 5.59 -10.91 -9.83
C ILE A 102 6.28 -12.00 -9.01
N VAL A 103 6.69 -11.69 -7.78
CA VAL A 103 7.32 -12.69 -6.91
C VAL A 103 6.36 -13.84 -6.61
N PHE A 104 5.09 -13.56 -6.31
CA PHE A 104 4.08 -14.58 -6.07
C PHE A 104 3.94 -15.53 -7.26
N VAL A 105 3.87 -14.99 -8.48
CA VAL A 105 3.68 -15.79 -9.70
C VAL A 105 4.91 -16.64 -10.03
N ILE A 106 6.12 -16.10 -9.84
CA ILE A 106 7.38 -16.79 -10.16
C ILE A 106 7.71 -17.90 -9.15
N LEU A 107 7.35 -17.72 -7.88
CA LEU A 107 7.69 -18.69 -6.84
C LEU A 107 6.88 -20.00 -6.98
N PRO A 108 7.48 -21.17 -6.67
CA PRO A 108 6.75 -22.44 -6.58
C PRO A 108 5.66 -22.39 -5.52
N ASP A 109 4.57 -23.16 -5.72
CA ASP A 109 3.39 -23.11 -4.84
C ASP A 109 3.72 -23.43 -3.38
N GLY A 110 4.57 -24.44 -3.11
CA GLY A 110 4.99 -24.78 -1.75
C GLY A 110 5.83 -23.70 -1.05
N VAL A 111 6.42 -22.74 -1.80
CA VAL A 111 7.07 -21.56 -1.24
C VAL A 111 6.05 -20.45 -1.02
N VAL A 112 5.16 -20.23 -1.98
CA VAL A 112 4.08 -19.23 -1.88
C VAL A 112 3.19 -19.48 -0.67
N GLU A 113 2.80 -20.73 -0.42
CA GLU A 113 1.98 -21.13 0.73
C GLU A 113 2.65 -20.86 2.09
N LYS A 114 3.98 -20.70 2.12
CA LYS A 114 4.71 -20.33 3.34
C LYS A 114 4.97 -18.83 3.43
N VAL A 115 5.24 -18.20 2.30
CA VAL A 115 5.65 -16.79 2.24
C VAL A 115 4.45 -15.85 2.34
N PHE A 116 3.33 -16.23 1.74
CA PHE A 116 2.11 -15.42 1.63
C PHE A 116 0.91 -16.07 2.32
N ASP A 117 1.15 -16.96 3.30
CA ASP A 117 0.13 -17.75 3.99
C ASP A 117 -1.02 -16.87 4.53
N GLN A 118 -0.67 -15.80 5.24
CA GLN A 118 -1.60 -14.85 5.83
C GLN A 118 -2.34 -14.04 4.77
N GLN A 119 -1.65 -13.59 3.72
CA GLN A 119 -2.28 -12.86 2.62
C GLN A 119 -3.27 -13.75 1.85
N VAL A 120 -2.90 -15.00 1.58
CA VAL A 120 -3.77 -15.97 0.91
C VAL A 120 -4.97 -16.33 1.78
N ALA A 121 -4.79 -16.47 3.10
CA ALA A 121 -5.89 -16.67 4.03
C ALA A 121 -6.90 -15.51 3.98
N GLU A 122 -6.41 -14.27 3.98
CA GLU A 122 -7.25 -13.08 3.87
C GLU A 122 -8.03 -13.04 2.55
N VAL A 123 -7.39 -13.36 1.42
CA VAL A 123 -8.07 -13.45 0.11
C VAL A 123 -9.24 -14.44 0.15
N LYS A 124 -9.05 -15.60 0.79
CA LYS A 124 -10.11 -16.62 0.92
C LYS A 124 -11.28 -16.13 1.77
N LEU A 125 -11.02 -15.37 2.84
CA LEU A 125 -12.06 -14.78 3.69
C LEU A 125 -12.90 -13.74 2.94
N ILE A 126 -12.28 -12.97 2.04
CA ILE A 126 -12.95 -11.94 1.25
C ILE A 126 -13.77 -12.56 0.10
N GLN A 127 -13.21 -13.55 -0.63
CA GLN A 127 -13.89 -14.17 -1.78
C GLN A 127 -15.03 -15.11 -1.40
N GLY A 128 -14.99 -15.73 -0.22
CA GLY A 128 -16.00 -16.72 0.22
C GLY A 128 -17.36 -16.15 0.65
N LYS A 129 -17.53 -14.82 0.67
CA LYS A 129 -18.71 -14.13 1.23
C LYS A 129 -19.57 -13.43 0.18
N PHE A 130 -19.83 -14.03 -0.98
CA PHE A 130 -20.77 -13.48 -1.98
C PHE A 130 -22.08 -14.29 -2.02
N THR A 131 -22.99 -13.95 -1.11
CA THR A 131 -24.38 -14.44 -0.97
C THR A 131 -25.32 -13.26 -0.69
N PHE A 132 -26.10 -12.86 -1.68
CA PHE A 132 -26.97 -11.67 -1.67
C PHE A 132 -27.77 -11.47 -0.36
N GLY A 133 -27.53 -10.34 0.33
CA GLY A 133 -28.14 -10.01 1.64
C GLY A 133 -27.42 -8.87 2.39
N SER A 134 -27.14 -9.05 3.69
CA SER A 134 -26.47 -8.08 4.60
C SER A 134 -25.03 -7.72 4.21
N GLN A 135 -24.46 -8.38 3.20
CA GLN A 135 -23.06 -8.27 2.81
C GLN A 135 -22.61 -6.90 2.36
N PHE A 136 -23.50 -6.07 1.81
CA PHE A 136 -23.12 -4.69 1.47
C PHE A 136 -22.70 -3.92 2.73
N LEU A 137 -23.47 -4.04 3.82
CA LEU A 137 -23.15 -3.38 5.10
C LEU A 137 -21.90 -3.99 5.73
N ASP A 138 -21.69 -5.30 5.59
CA ASP A 138 -20.48 -5.95 6.09
C ASP A 138 -19.22 -5.46 5.35
N ILE A 139 -19.27 -5.38 4.02
CA ILE A 139 -18.18 -4.85 3.18
C ILE A 139 -17.94 -3.38 3.49
N LEU A 140 -19.01 -2.58 3.59
CA LEU A 140 -18.92 -1.16 3.91
C LEU A 140 -18.33 -0.94 5.32
N ALA A 141 -18.76 -1.70 6.32
CA ALA A 141 -18.26 -1.58 7.69
C ALA A 141 -16.79 -2.02 7.80
N ASN A 142 -16.39 -3.08 7.08
CA ASN A 142 -14.99 -3.50 7.00
C ASN A 142 -14.12 -2.39 6.40
N ASN A 143 -14.53 -1.85 5.25
CA ASN A 143 -13.83 -0.77 4.58
C ASN A 143 -13.76 0.52 5.40
N PHE A 144 -14.84 0.86 6.08
CA PHE A 144 -14.87 1.99 6.99
C PHE A 144 -13.92 1.80 8.19
N SER A 145 -13.83 0.57 8.71
CA SER A 145 -12.89 0.25 9.79
C SER A 145 -11.43 0.40 9.34
N VAL A 146 -11.10 -0.08 8.14
CA VAL A 146 -9.75 0.07 7.57
C VAL A 146 -9.43 1.56 7.30
N LEU A 147 -10.38 2.31 6.74
CA LEU A 147 -10.26 3.76 6.57
C LEU A 147 -9.97 4.47 7.90
N MET A 148 -10.71 4.11 8.95
CA MET A 148 -10.56 4.73 10.26
C MET A 148 -9.25 4.35 10.94
N LEU A 149 -8.80 3.11 10.75
CA LEU A 149 -7.49 2.67 11.22
C LEU A 149 -6.37 3.42 10.50
N ALA A 150 -6.49 3.63 9.19
CA ALA A 150 -5.52 4.40 8.40
C ALA A 150 -5.46 5.87 8.87
N PHE A 151 -6.62 6.49 9.09
CA PHE A 151 -6.68 7.84 9.68
C PHE A 151 -6.00 7.88 11.06
N LEU A 152 -6.37 6.97 11.97
CA LEU A 152 -5.87 6.96 13.34
C LEU A 152 -4.36 6.71 13.40
N PHE A 153 -3.86 5.74 12.62
CA PHE A 153 -2.42 5.44 12.57
C PHE A 153 -1.62 6.62 12.01
N SER A 154 -2.16 7.32 11.01
CA SER A 154 -1.52 8.52 10.49
C SER A 154 -1.59 9.67 11.49
N PHE A 155 -2.73 9.86 12.15
CA PHE A 155 -2.85 10.87 13.20
C PHE A 155 -1.84 10.66 14.35
N LEU A 156 -1.67 9.43 14.82
CA LEU A 156 -0.79 9.12 15.95
C LEU A 156 0.69 9.03 15.59
N LEU A 157 1.03 8.60 14.37
CA LEU A 157 2.41 8.25 13.95
C LEU A 157 2.87 9.01 12.68
N GLY A 158 2.14 10.05 12.28
CA GLY A 158 2.35 10.83 11.05
C GLY A 158 1.82 10.12 9.79
N THR A 159 2.63 9.26 9.17
CA THR A 159 2.23 8.45 8.01
C THR A 159 2.17 6.97 8.38
N GLY A 160 1.76 6.66 9.62
CA GLY A 160 1.63 5.30 10.13
C GLY A 160 0.70 4.40 9.31
N ALA A 161 -0.24 4.97 8.55
CA ALA A 161 -1.08 4.19 7.63
C ALA A 161 -0.33 3.48 6.53
N VAL A 162 0.94 3.82 6.26
CA VAL A 162 1.80 3.05 5.34
C VAL A 162 1.79 1.56 5.72
N LEU A 163 1.66 1.20 7.00
CA LEU A 163 1.47 -0.19 7.43
C LEU A 163 0.18 -0.82 6.89
N ILE A 164 -0.94 -0.12 7.03
CA ILE A 164 -2.26 -0.59 6.59
C ILE A 164 -2.33 -0.67 5.06
N ILE A 165 -1.74 0.31 4.38
CA ILE A 165 -1.64 0.37 2.93
C ILE A 165 -0.75 -0.76 2.40
N SER A 166 0.39 -1.01 3.06
CA SER A 166 1.31 -2.09 2.72
C SER A 166 0.66 -3.46 2.91
N TRP A 167 -0.11 -3.64 3.98
CA TRP A 167 -0.91 -4.85 4.20
C TRP A 167 -1.89 -5.08 3.05
N ASN A 168 -2.73 -4.08 2.74
CA ASN A 168 -3.71 -4.18 1.64
C ASN A 168 -3.04 -4.43 0.28
N ALA A 169 -1.91 -3.79 0.01
CA ALA A 169 -1.13 -4.04 -1.21
C ALA A 169 -0.68 -5.50 -1.30
N SER A 170 -0.18 -6.08 -0.21
CA SER A 170 0.27 -7.48 -0.19
C SER A 170 -0.87 -8.49 -0.35
N VAL A 171 -2.04 -8.23 0.25
CA VAL A 171 -3.25 -9.05 0.08
C VAL A 171 -3.73 -9.00 -1.37
N LEU A 172 -3.83 -7.79 -1.95
CA LEU A 172 -4.19 -7.64 -3.36
C LEU A 172 -3.17 -8.29 -4.29
N SER A 173 -1.88 -8.22 -3.96
CA SER A 173 -0.82 -8.88 -4.73
C SER A 173 -0.97 -10.39 -4.77
N ALA A 174 -1.32 -11.00 -3.62
CA ALA A 174 -1.60 -12.42 -3.52
C ALA A 174 -2.86 -12.81 -4.31
N ALA A 175 -3.92 -11.99 -4.26
CA ALA A 175 -5.14 -12.21 -5.04
C ALA A 175 -4.85 -12.19 -6.56
N ILE A 176 -4.10 -11.19 -7.03
CA ILE A 176 -3.63 -11.09 -8.41
C ILE A 176 -2.78 -12.31 -8.76
N GLY A 177 -1.85 -12.71 -7.89
CA GLY A 177 -0.96 -13.84 -8.10
C GLY A 177 -1.70 -15.18 -8.24
N LEU A 178 -2.73 -15.42 -7.41
CA LEU A 178 -3.57 -16.61 -7.49
C LEU A 178 -4.32 -16.69 -8.82
N ILE A 179 -4.94 -15.59 -9.26
CA ILE A 179 -5.66 -15.54 -10.54
C ILE A 179 -4.66 -15.64 -11.71
N ALA A 180 -3.53 -14.96 -11.64
CA ALA A 180 -2.52 -15.02 -12.69
C ALA A 180 -2.00 -16.45 -12.88
N LYS A 181 -1.69 -17.17 -11.79
CA LYS A 181 -1.28 -18.59 -11.85
C LYS A 181 -2.36 -19.48 -12.47
N SER A 182 -3.64 -19.28 -12.17
CA SER A 182 -4.71 -20.05 -12.80
C SER A 182 -4.92 -19.73 -14.28
N LEU A 183 -4.47 -18.54 -14.73
CA LEU A 183 -4.51 -18.07 -16.12
C LEU A 183 -3.19 -18.27 -16.89
N GLY A 184 -2.31 -19.15 -16.44
CA GLY A 184 -1.04 -19.46 -17.12
C GLY A 184 0.19 -18.71 -16.61
N GLY A 185 0.13 -18.18 -15.39
CA GLY A 185 1.25 -17.53 -14.72
C GLY A 185 1.42 -16.07 -15.15
N ILE A 186 2.61 -15.69 -15.62
CA ILE A 186 2.97 -14.28 -15.88
C ILE A 186 2.06 -13.65 -16.93
N SER A 187 1.66 -14.39 -17.97
CA SER A 187 0.73 -13.91 -19.00
C SER A 187 -0.67 -13.60 -18.45
N GLY A 188 -1.04 -14.19 -17.31
CA GLY A 188 -2.31 -13.95 -16.63
C GLY A 188 -2.35 -12.66 -15.81
N ILE A 189 -1.21 -12.05 -15.49
CA ILE A 189 -1.13 -10.86 -14.63
C ILE A 189 -1.99 -9.69 -15.14
N PRO A 190 -1.92 -9.28 -16.43
CA PRO A 190 -2.72 -8.16 -16.91
C PRO A 190 -4.22 -8.38 -16.70
N VAL A 191 -4.72 -9.59 -16.99
CA VAL A 191 -6.13 -9.94 -16.80
C VAL A 191 -6.49 -9.97 -15.32
N ALA A 192 -5.64 -10.55 -14.47
CA ALA A 192 -5.82 -10.59 -13.03
C ALA A 192 -5.86 -9.20 -12.37
N VAL A 193 -5.10 -8.23 -12.88
CA VAL A 193 -5.14 -6.84 -12.39
C VAL A 193 -6.48 -6.19 -12.75
N LEU A 194 -6.96 -6.38 -13.99
CA LEU A 194 -8.20 -5.77 -14.46
C LEU A 194 -9.43 -6.18 -13.63
N THR A 195 -9.45 -7.40 -13.06
CA THR A 195 -10.58 -7.86 -12.24
C THR A 195 -10.74 -7.08 -10.94
N PHE A 196 -9.69 -6.43 -10.44
CA PHE A 196 -9.72 -5.68 -9.17
C PHE A 196 -9.85 -4.16 -9.34
N ILE A 197 -9.64 -3.62 -10.55
CA ILE A 197 -9.74 -2.18 -10.80
C ILE A 197 -11.10 -1.59 -10.37
N PRO A 198 -12.26 -2.16 -10.75
CA PRO A 198 -13.56 -1.51 -10.50
C PRO A 198 -13.87 -1.27 -9.03
N HIS A 199 -13.36 -2.12 -8.13
CA HIS A 199 -13.62 -2.03 -6.70
C HIS A 199 -12.41 -1.49 -5.93
N GLY A 200 -11.21 -1.98 -6.25
CA GLY A 200 -9.99 -1.60 -5.54
C GLY A 200 -9.65 -0.13 -5.68
N SER A 201 -9.86 0.50 -6.83
CA SER A 201 -9.43 1.89 -7.04
C SER A 201 -10.15 2.88 -6.11
N PHE A 202 -11.45 2.71 -5.89
CA PHE A 202 -12.23 3.59 -5.02
C PHE A 202 -11.91 3.36 -3.53
N GLU A 203 -11.79 2.10 -3.14
CA GLU A 203 -11.44 1.69 -1.78
C GLU A 203 -10.07 2.23 -1.35
N ILE A 204 -9.05 1.97 -2.17
CA ILE A 204 -7.68 2.37 -1.90
C ILE A 204 -7.52 3.90 -1.90
N LEU A 205 -8.22 4.59 -2.81
CA LEU A 205 -8.24 6.06 -2.81
C LEU A 205 -8.84 6.62 -1.52
N ALA A 206 -9.91 6.02 -1.00
CA ALA A 206 -10.47 6.41 0.29
C ALA A 206 -9.43 6.25 1.42
N TYR A 207 -8.70 5.13 1.44
CA TYR A 207 -7.65 4.92 2.42
C TYR A 207 -6.52 5.95 2.33
N PHE A 208 -6.12 6.33 1.12
CA PHE A 208 -5.12 7.39 0.93
C PHE A 208 -5.61 8.72 1.49
N ILE A 209 -6.86 9.11 1.18
CA ILE A 209 -7.46 10.34 1.69
C ILE A 209 -7.53 10.32 3.23
N GLY A 210 -7.99 9.21 3.83
CA GLY A 210 -8.02 9.07 5.29
C GLY A 210 -6.62 9.14 5.92
N SER A 211 -5.62 8.53 5.28
CA SER A 211 -4.23 8.57 5.72
C SER A 211 -3.65 9.99 5.66
N ILE A 212 -3.90 10.71 4.57
CA ILE A 212 -3.46 12.09 4.39
C ILE A 212 -4.15 12.99 5.42
N ALA A 213 -5.47 12.85 5.59
CA ALA A 213 -6.21 13.63 6.59
C ALA A 213 -5.65 13.42 8.01
N GLY A 214 -5.41 12.17 8.40
CA GLY A 214 -4.80 11.88 9.71
C GLY A 214 -3.39 12.46 9.83
N GLY A 215 -2.56 12.29 8.80
CA GLY A 215 -1.17 12.77 8.80
C GLY A 215 -1.05 14.30 8.82
N LEU A 216 -1.90 15.03 8.10
CA LEU A 216 -1.93 16.49 8.14
C LEU A 216 -2.35 17.00 9.54
N VAL A 217 -3.35 16.38 10.17
CA VAL A 217 -3.73 16.72 11.55
C VAL A 217 -2.58 16.42 12.52
N SER A 218 -1.85 15.32 12.31
CA SER A 218 -0.66 14.97 13.11
C SER A 218 0.44 16.02 13.02
N VAL A 219 0.67 16.60 11.83
CA VAL A 219 1.69 17.65 11.62
C VAL A 219 1.26 19.00 12.21
N ALA A 220 -0.04 19.26 12.27
CA ALA A 220 -0.60 20.54 12.71
C ALA A 220 -0.70 20.71 14.25
N VAL A 221 -0.61 19.61 15.02
CA VAL A 221 -0.70 19.59 16.49
C VAL A 221 0.69 19.45 17.11
#